data_AF-A0ABD0NEI3-F1
#
_entry.id   AF-A0ABD0NEI3-F1
#
_cell.length_a   1.000
_cell.length_b   1.000
_cell.length_c   1.000
_cell.angle_alpha   90.00
_cell.angle_beta   90.00
_cell.angle_gamma   90.00
#
_symmetry.space_group_name_H-M   'P 1'
#
loop_
_entity.id
_entity.type
_entity.pdbx_description
1 polymer ?
#
loop_
_entity_poly.entity_id
_entity_poly.type
_entity_poly.pdbx_seq_one_letter_code
_entity_poly.pdbx_strand_id
1 'polypeptide(L)' 'MTAEEIINIKEAEIIKLILDFLNSRKLHISMLALEKDSGIINGLYSDDMLFL' A
#
# COMPACT_ATOMS: atom_id res chain seq x y z
N MET A 1 28.29 -23.55 -5.27
CA MET A 1 28.30 -22.21 -4.65
C MET A 1 26.88 -21.67 -4.78
N THR A 2 26.03 -21.90 -3.79
CA THR A 2 24.68 -21.30 -3.77
C THR A 2 24.87 -19.86 -3.31
N ALA A 3 24.81 -18.91 -4.24
CA ALA A 3 24.76 -17.51 -3.89
C ALA A 3 23.46 -17.27 -3.12
N GLU A 4 23.54 -16.79 -1.89
CA GLU A 4 22.37 -16.31 -1.18
C GLU A 4 21.87 -15.08 -1.93
N GLU A 5 20.79 -15.24 -2.70
CA GLU A 5 20.13 -14.12 -3.36
C GLU A 5 19.44 -13.27 -2.28
N ILE A 6 20.10 -12.18 -1.90
CA ILE A 6 19.56 -11.20 -0.96
C ILE A 6 18.51 -10.37 -1.70
N ILE A 7 17.24 -10.69 -1.47
CA ILE A 7 16.11 -9.90 -2.00
C ILE A 7 15.95 -8.66 -1.13
N ASN A 8 16.27 -7.50 -1.69
CA ASN A 8 16.13 -6.22 -0.99
C ASN A 8 14.75 -5.62 -1.27
N ILE A 9 13.80 -5.83 -0.36
CA ILE A 9 12.43 -5.32 -0.47
C ILE A 9 12.32 -4.01 0.30
N LYS A 10 11.80 -2.95 -0.34
CA LYS A 10 11.54 -1.70 0.37
C LYS A 10 10.24 -1.81 1.15
N GLU A 11 10.21 -1.20 2.34
CA GLU A 11 8.99 -1.12 3.17
C GLU A 11 7.78 -0.58 2.38
N ALA A 12 8.02 0.40 1.52
CA ALA A 12 6.99 0.98 0.66
C ALA A 12 6.33 -0.03 -0.30
N GLU A 13 7.07 -1.05 -0.75
CA GLU A 13 6.54 -2.09 -1.63
C GLU A 13 5.63 -3.06 -0.85
N ILE A 14 6.00 -3.37 0.39
CA ILE A 14 5.18 -4.19 1.29
C ILE A 14 3.86 -3.46 1.59
N ILE A 15 3.92 -2.17 1.89
CA ILE A 15 2.74 -1.36 2.19
C ILE A 15 1.81 -1.29 0.99
N LYS A 16 2.34 -1.07 -0.23
CA LYS A 16 1.53 -1.11 -1.45
C LYS A 16 0.83 -2.45 -1.65
N LEU A 17 1.52 -3.55 -1.37
CA LEU A 17 0.94 -4.90 -1.49
C LEU A 17 -0.20 -5.13 -0.48
N ILE A 18 -0.08 -4.57 0.73
CA ILE A 18 -1.16 -4.58 1.73
C ILE A 18 -2.32 -3.71 1.26
N LEU A 19 -2.06 -2.51 0.74
CA LEU A 19 -3.10 -1.62 0.22
C LEU A 19 -3.87 -2.25 -0.94
N ASP A 20 -3.20 -2.97 -1.83
CA ASP A 20 -3.83 -3.74 -2.91
C ASP A 20 -4.72 -4.86 -2.38
N PHE A 21 -4.26 -5.56 -1.34
CA PHE A 21 -5.07 -6.57 -0.66
C PHE A 21 -6.35 -5.95 -0.07
N LEU A 22 -6.23 -4.84 0.66
CA LEU A 22 -7.35 -4.15 1.28
C LEU A 22 -8.35 -3.65 0.23
N ASN A 23 -7.86 -3.07 -0.86
CA ASN A 23 -8.67 -2.65 -1.99
C ASN A 23 -9.40 -3.84 -2.64
N SER A 24 -8.71 -4.95 -2.89
CA SER A 24 -9.30 -6.17 -3.49
C SER A 24 -10.42 -6.79 -2.64
N ARG A 25 -10.47 -6.47 -1.35
CA ARG A 25 -11.48 -6.93 -0.38
C ARG A 25 -12.49 -5.85 -0.01
N LYS A 26 -12.43 -4.66 -0.63
CA LYS A 26 -13.27 -3.50 -0.34
C LYS A 26 -13.20 -3.05 1.12
N LEU A 27 -12.03 -3.20 1.74
CA LEU A 27 -11.75 -2.81 3.13
C LEU A 27 -11.29 -1.35 3.22
N HIS A 28 -12.12 -0.43 2.73
CA HIS A 28 -11.74 0.97 2.51
C HIS A 28 -11.36 1.72 3.80
N ILE A 29 -11.98 1.41 4.95
CA ILE A 29 -11.64 2.04 6.23
C ILE A 29 -10.22 1.66 6.68
N SER A 30 -9.87 0.38 6.58
CA SER A 30 -8.53 -0.10 6.93
C SER A 30 -7.48 0.41 5.95
N MET A 31 -7.85 0.53 4.66
CA MET A 31 -7.00 1.12 3.64
C MET A 31 -6.69 2.57 3.97
N LEU A 32 -7.72 3.40 4.20
CA LEU A 32 -7.56 4.81 4.57
C LEU A 32 -6.72 5.00 5.85
N ALA A 33 -6.93 4.16 6.87
CA ALA A 33 -6.14 4.18 8.09
C ALA A 33 -4.65 3.91 7.81
N LEU A 34 -4.34 2.89 7.01
CA LEU A 34 -2.97 2.56 6.64
C LEU A 34 -2.33 3.64 5.77
N GLU A 35 -3.06 4.23 4.83
CA GLU A 35 -2.57 5.33 3.99
C GLU A 35 -2.22 6.57 4.84
N LYS A 36 -3.06 6.88 5.83
CA LYS A 36 -2.81 7.99 6.77
C LYS A 36 -1.59 7.76 7.66
N ASP A 37 -1.45 6.55 8.21
CA ASP A 37 -0.37 6.23 9.15
C ASP A 37 0.98 6.03 8.45
N SER A 38 0.97 5.48 7.22
CA SER A 38 2.20 5.24 6.45
C SER A 38 2.60 6.39 5.51
N GLY A 39 1.66 7.27 5.16
CA GLY A 39 1.86 8.29 4.13
C GLY A 39 1.98 7.73 2.70
N ILE A 40 1.72 6.44 2.50
CA ILE A 40 1.79 5.77 1.20
C ILE A 40 0.37 5.56 0.68
N ILE A 41 0.07 6.14 -0.48
CA ILE A 41 -1.25 6.09 -1.10
C ILE A 41 -1.27 5.01 -2.19
N ASN A 42 -2.37 4.26 -2.26
CA ASN A 42 -2.59 3.36 -3.38
C ASN A 42 -3.09 4.16 -4.59
N GLY A 43 -2.19 4.40 -5.55
CA GLY A 43 -2.32 5.41 -6.61
C GLY A 43 -3.39 5.17 -7.70
N LEU A 44 -4.55 4.59 -7.38
CA LEU A 44 -5.64 4.34 -8.32
C LEU A 44 -6.96 4.90 -7.77
N TYR A 45 -7.10 6.23 -7.76
CA TYR A 45 -8.27 6.96 -7.25
C TYR A 45 -8.27 7.13 -5.73
N SER A 46 -7.49 8.11 -5.26
CA SER A 46 -7.91 8.88 -4.10
C SER A 46 -9.17 9.65 -4.51
N ASP A 47 -10.34 9.05 -4.31
CA ASP A 47 -11.62 9.76 -4.43
C ASP A 47 -11.66 10.95 -3.44
N ASP A 48 -10.72 11.05 -2.50
CA ASP A 48 -10.55 12.18 -1.58
C ASP A 48 -9.95 13.46 -2.20
N MET A 49 -9.71 13.51 -3.53
CA MET A 49 -9.63 14.80 -4.24
C MET A 49 -11.01 15.47 -4.45
N LEU A 50 -12.07 14.98 -3.80
CA LEU A 50 -13.44 15.53 -3.84
C LEU A 50 -13.74 16.70 -2.88
N PHE A 51 -12.77 17.31 -2.22
CA PHE A 51 -13.03 18.52 -1.43
C PHE A 51 -12.05 19.66 -1.74
N LEU A 52 -12.58 20.63 -2.49
CA LEU A 52 -12.20 22.05 -2.46
C LEU A 52 -12.55 22.65 -1.09
#